data_AF-A0A957UTB1-F1
#
_entry.id   AF-A0A957UTB1-F1
#
_cell.length_a   1.000
_cell.length_b   1.000
_cell.length_c   1.000
_cell.angle_alpha   90.00
_cell.angle_beta   90.00
_cell.angle_gamma   90.00
#
_symmetry.space_group_name_H-M   'P 1'
#
loop_
_entity.id
_entity.type
_entity.pdbx_description
1 polymer ?
#
loop_
_entity_poly.entity_id
_entity_poly.type
_entity_poly.pdbx_seq_one_letter_code
_entity_poly.pdbx_strand_id
1 'polypeptide(L)' 'RVALIGDDIETDVRGAQQVGMKGWLVKTGRFRKEDLGRGIWPDRIFGSIADLLEGI' A
#
# COMPACT_ATOMS: atom_id res chain seq x y z
N ARG A 1 7.96 12.03 8.31
CA ARG A 1 6.89 11.68 7.33
C ARG A 1 6.22 10.41 7.83
N VAL A 2 4.91 10.23 7.58
CA VAL A 2 4.14 9.05 8.05
C VAL A 2 3.62 8.28 6.83
N ALA A 3 3.60 6.95 6.92
CA ALA A 3 3.01 6.07 5.92
C ALA A 3 1.98 5.14 6.59
N LEU A 4 0.86 4.90 5.90
CA LEU A 4 -0.03 3.79 6.20
C LEU A 4 0.40 2.60 5.36
N ILE A 5 0.51 1.43 5.99
CA ILE A 5 0.87 0.17 5.35
C ILE A 5 -0.34 -0.75 5.47
N GLY A 6 -0.82 -1.27 4.34
CA GLY A 6 -2.00 -2.12 4.32
C GLY A 6 -2.05 -3.01 3.09
N ASP A 7 -3.06 -3.86 3.02
CA ASP A 7 -3.27 -4.88 2.00
C ASP A 7 -4.44 -4.57 1.05
N ASP A 8 -5.15 -3.45 1.23
CA ASP A 8 -6.25 -3.01 0.37
C ASP A 8 -5.89 -1.68 -0.32
N ILE A 9 -5.99 -1.66 -1.65
CA ILE A 9 -5.62 -0.48 -2.44
C ILE A 9 -6.62 0.68 -2.27
N GLU A 10 -7.88 0.39 -1.97
CA GLU A 10 -8.96 1.37 -1.88
C GLU A 10 -9.01 1.99 -0.48
N THR A 11 -8.97 1.16 0.56
CA THR A 11 -9.11 1.65 1.94
C THR A 11 -7.79 2.14 2.51
N ASP A 12 -6.70 1.41 2.28
CA ASP A 12 -5.44 1.71 2.95
C ASP A 12 -4.61 2.67 2.10
N VAL A 13 -4.37 2.32 0.84
CA VAL A 13 -3.52 3.14 -0.05
C VAL A 13 -4.21 4.46 -0.40
N ARG A 14 -5.41 4.42 -1.01
CA ARG A 14 -6.11 5.66 -1.38
C ARG A 14 -6.55 6.46 -0.15
N GLY A 15 -7.00 5.79 0.93
CA GLY A 15 -7.35 6.46 2.17
C GLY A 15 -6.18 7.27 2.75
N ALA A 16 -4.98 6.69 2.80
CA ALA A 16 -3.77 7.39 3.25
C ALA A 16 -3.44 8.59 2.36
N GLN A 17 -3.51 8.42 1.04
CA GLN A 17 -3.21 9.50 0.10
C GLN A 17 -4.19 10.66 0.22
N GLN A 18 -5.48 10.39 0.45
CA GLN A 18 -6.51 11.42 0.64
C GLN A 18 -6.28 12.30 1.88
N VAL A 19 -5.60 11.77 2.91
CA VAL A 19 -5.24 12.53 4.11
C VAL A 19 -3.81 13.08 4.09
N GLY A 20 -3.14 13.05 2.94
CA GLY A 20 -1.78 13.58 2.76
C GLY A 20 -0.66 12.69 3.33
N MET A 21 -0.95 11.43 3.63
CA MET A 21 0.03 10.42 4.04
C MET A 21 0.55 9.62 2.84
N LYS A 22 1.64 8.88 3.05
CA LYS A 22 2.10 7.85 2.09
C LYS A 22 1.24 6.60 2.20
N GLY A 23 0.83 6.03 1.07
CA GLY A 23 0.09 4.76 1.01
C GLY A 23 0.98 3.63 0.50
N TRP A 24 1.35 2.69 1.36
CA TRP A 24 2.22 1.55 1.05
C TRP A 24 1.42 0.25 1.05
N LEU A 25 1.66 -0.59 0.04
CA LEU A 25 0.91 -1.82 -0.17
C LEU A 25 1.76 -3.05 0.17
N VAL A 26 1.22 -3.98 0.95
CA VAL A 26 1.76 -5.34 1.11
C VAL A 26 0.88 -6.34 0.35
N LYS A 27 1.46 -7.45 -0.13
CA LYS A 27 0.77 -8.46 -0.96
C LYS A 27 0.29 -9.69 -0.17
N THR A 28 0.34 -9.65 1.16
CA THR A 28 -0.03 -10.76 2.04
C THR A 28 -1.51 -10.80 2.41
N GLY A 29 -2.38 -10.03 1.73
CA GLY A 29 -3.79 -9.90 2.10
C GLY A 29 -4.73 -9.72 0.91
N ARG A 30 -5.69 -8.79 1.03
CA ARG A 30 -6.86 -8.65 0.16
C ARG A 30 -6.54 -8.19 -1.26
N PHE A 31 -5.44 -7.48 -1.46
CA PHE A 31 -5.04 -6.95 -2.77
C PHE A 31 -5.01 -8.01 -3.85
N ARG A 32 -5.60 -7.69 -5.00
CA ARG A 32 -5.42 -8.46 -6.23
C ARG A 32 -4.93 -7.58 -7.37
N LYS A 33 -4.26 -8.18 -8.36
CA LYS A 33 -3.70 -7.44 -9.50
C LYS A 33 -4.76 -6.65 -10.27
N GLU A 34 -5.99 -7.15 -10.29
CA GLU A 34 -7.13 -6.53 -10.98
C GLU A 34 -7.51 -5.19 -10.35
N ASP A 35 -7.19 -4.96 -9.07
CA ASP A 35 -7.47 -3.69 -8.39
C ASP A 35 -6.64 -2.52 -8.96
N LEU A 36 -5.54 -2.79 -9.67
CA LEU A 36 -4.79 -1.76 -10.41
C LEU A 36 -5.62 -1.10 -11.51
N GLY A 37 -6.65 -1.80 -12.02
CA GLY A 37 -7.60 -1.24 -12.99
C GLY A 37 -8.38 -0.03 -12.46
N ARG A 38 -8.36 0.21 -11.14
CA ARG A 38 -9.00 1.36 -10.49
C ARG A 38 -8.20 2.67 -10.62
N GLY A 39 -6.98 2.61 -11.14
CA GLY A 39 -6.12 3.79 -11.29
C GLY A 39 -5.55 4.35 -9.98
N ILE A 40 -5.55 3.54 -8.91
CA ILE A 40 -4.93 3.88 -7.63
C ILE A 40 -3.52 3.29 -7.61
N TRP A 41 -2.51 4.11 -7.31
CA TRP A 41 -1.11 3.69 -7.34
C TRP A 41 -0.45 3.85 -5.98
N PRO A 42 0.02 2.76 -5.34
CA PRO A 42 0.75 2.82 -4.08
C PRO A 42 2.07 3.59 -4.25
N ASP A 43 2.49 4.31 -3.21
CA ASP A 43 3.80 4.96 -3.18
C ASP A 43 4.95 3.95 -3.12
N ARG A 44 4.69 2.77 -2.52
CA ARG A 44 5.59 1.62 -2.46
C ARG A 44 4.80 0.32 -2.39
N ILE A 45 5.43 -0.76 -2.84
CA ILE A 45 4.86 -2.11 -2.83
C ILE A 45 5.88 -3.07 -2.24
N PHE A 46 5.43 -3.91 -1.32
CA PHE A 46 6.22 -4.94 -0.65
C PHE A 46 5.56 -6.31 -0.83
N GLY A 47 6.34 -7.38 -0.77
CA GLY A 47 5.81 -8.74 -0.76
C GLY A 47 5.08 -9.01 0.55
N SER A 48 5.70 -8.67 1.68
CA SER A 48 5.18 -8.83 3.03
C SER A 48 5.53 -7.65 3.93
N ILE A 49 5.01 -7.63 5.17
CA ILE A 49 5.44 -6.66 6.18
C ILE A 49 6.89 -6.88 6.65
N ALA A 50 7.42 -8.10 6.54
CA ALA A 50 8.80 -8.40 6.93
C ALA A 50 9.81 -7.71 6.00
N ASP A 51 9.44 -7.52 4.72
CA ASP A 51 10.27 -6.88 3.70
C ASP A 51 10.52 -5.39 3.99
N LEU A 52 9.79 -4.78 4.94
CA LEU A 52 10.00 -3.38 5.31
C LEU A 52 11.37 -3.19 5.98
N LEU A 53 11.85 -4.20 6.69
CA LEU A 53 13.12 -4.15 7.41
C LEU A 53 14.32 -4.38 6.48
N GLU A 54 14.09 -4.84 5.25
CA GLU A 54 15.15 -4.99 4.25
C GLU A 54 15.52 -3.61 3.70
N GLY A 55 16.48 -2.95 4.35
CA GLY A 55 17.05 -1.68 3.90
C GLY A 55 16.73 -0.46 4.78
N ILE A 56 16.29 -0.67 6.02
CA ILE A 56 16.33 0.36 7.08
C ILE A 56 17.61 0.21 7.89
#